data_AF-A0A2E1QQ96-F1
#
_entry.id   AF-A0A2E1QQ96-F1
#
_cell.length_a   1.000
_cell.length_b   1.000
_cell.length_c   1.000
_cell.angle_alpha   90.00
_cell.angle_beta   90.00
_cell.angle_gamma   90.00
#
_symmetry.space_group_name_H-M   'P 1'
#
loop_
_entity.id
_entity.type
_entity.pdbx_description
1 polymer ?
#
loop_
_entity_poly.entity_id
_entity_poly.type
_entity_poly.pdbx_seq_one_letter_code
_entity_poly.pdbx_strand_id
1 'polypeptide(L)'
;MIKHNKSLTQFSYVLNNGNMIDITDRCPIKLIQTMSEVLGGNIFDENLVGEEVEDIYHYLIEKTHQMPDWVDITAYLKYEPKRKLLIAFNTMFFKLIEDDIKRDTTKL
;
A
#
# COMPACT_ATOMS: atom_id res chain seq x y z
N MET A 1 -11.69 -3.57 -1.52
CA MET A 1 -11.31 -2.23 -2.07
C MET A 1 -10.93 -1.28 -0.94
N ILE A 2 -9.84 -0.53 -1.08
CA ILE A 2 -9.43 0.47 -0.08
C ILE A 2 -10.21 1.79 -0.25
N LYS A 3 -10.65 2.35 0.88
CA LYS A 3 -11.20 3.70 1.00
C LYS A 3 -10.38 4.47 2.03
N HIS A 4 -10.22 5.77 1.79
CA HIS A 4 -9.49 6.63 2.69
C HIS A 4 -9.98 8.07 2.61
N ASN A 5 -9.67 8.88 3.62
CA ASN A 5 -9.89 10.32 3.57
C ASN A 5 -8.81 11.02 2.72
N LYS A 6 -9.04 12.29 2.36
CA LYS A 6 -8.13 13.04 1.49
C LYS A 6 -6.71 13.19 2.08
N SER A 7 -6.58 13.25 3.41
CA SER A 7 -5.30 13.40 4.10
C SER A 7 -4.51 12.11 4.29
N LEU A 8 -5.06 10.96 3.85
CA LEU A 8 -4.44 9.64 4.03
C LEU A 8 -4.17 9.33 5.51
N THR A 9 -5.11 9.66 6.39
CA THR A 9 -5.00 9.42 7.85
C THR A 9 -6.07 8.49 8.41
N GLN A 10 -7.05 8.09 7.59
CA GLN A 10 -8.11 7.15 7.96
C GLN A 10 -8.37 6.22 6.78
N PHE A 11 -8.49 4.92 7.05
CA PHE A 11 -8.58 3.89 6.03
C PHE A 11 -9.64 2.85 6.38
N SER A 12 -10.34 2.39 5.35
CA SER A 12 -11.27 1.27 5.46
C SER A 12 -11.10 0.31 4.30
N TYR A 13 -11.22 -0.99 4.58
CA TYR A 13 -11.35 -2.01 3.55
C TYR A 13 -12.83 -2.33 3.33
N VAL A 14 -13.30 -2.14 2.11
CA VAL A 14 -14.65 -2.52 1.68
C VAL A 14 -14.63 -3.97 1.22
N LEU A 15 -15.34 -4.83 1.96
CA LEU A 15 -15.58 -6.24 1.65
C LEU A 15 -16.56 -6.40 0.48
N ASN A 16 -16.60 -7.61 -0.10
CA ASN A 16 -17.48 -7.93 -1.23
C ASN A 16 -18.97 -7.80 -0.92
N ASN A 17 -19.37 -7.94 0.34
CA ASN A 17 -20.76 -7.76 0.79
C ASN A 17 -21.11 -6.29 1.09
N GLY A 18 -20.19 -5.35 0.86
CA GLY A 18 -20.38 -3.92 1.11
C GLY A 18 -20.06 -3.47 2.54
N ASN A 19 -19.78 -4.39 3.47
CA ASN A 19 -19.32 -4.03 4.81
C ASN A 19 -17.94 -3.38 4.76
N MET A 20 -17.68 -2.48 5.70
CA MET A 20 -16.40 -1.79 5.82
C MET A 20 -15.71 -2.19 7.12
N ILE A 21 -14.43 -2.53 7.03
CA ILE A 21 -13.54 -2.78 8.16
C ILE A 21 -12.63 -1.56 8.32
N ASP A 22 -12.56 -0.97 9.50
CA ASP A 22 -11.55 0.04 9.81
C ASP A 22 -10.17 -0.64 9.93
N ILE A 23 -9.22 -0.17 9.14
CA ILE A 23 -7.85 -0.71 9.08
C ILE A 23 -6.80 0.37 9.42
N THR A 24 -7.23 1.53 9.93
CA THR A 24 -6.39 2.71 10.12
C THR A 24 -5.14 2.41 10.96
N ASP A 25 -5.27 1.64 12.04
CA ASP A 25 -4.17 1.31 12.96
C ASP A 25 -3.12 0.36 12.36
N ARG A 26 -3.42 -0.28 11.22
CA ARG A 26 -2.46 -1.12 10.47
C ARG A 26 -1.76 -0.37 9.37
N CYS A 27 -2.31 0.75 8.94
CA CYS A 27 -1.80 1.48 7.80
C CYS A 27 -0.50 2.20 8.17
N PRO A 28 0.61 1.96 7.46
CA PRO A 28 1.84 2.71 7.67
C PRO A 28 1.69 4.11 7.05
N ILE A 29 1.00 5.01 7.76
CA ILE A 29 0.56 6.33 7.29
C ILE A 29 1.64 7.09 6.55
N LYS A 30 2.84 7.17 7.15
CA LYS A 30 3.94 7.94 6.56
C LYS A 30 4.45 7.32 5.26
N LEU A 31 4.57 6.00 5.19
CA LEU A 31 4.92 5.29 3.95
C LEU A 31 3.88 5.54 2.86
N ILE A 32 2.59 5.43 3.20
CA ILE A 32 1.48 5.63 2.26
C ILE A 32 1.52 7.04 1.67
N GLN A 33 1.73 8.05 2.51
CA GLN A 33 1.86 9.44 2.07
C GLN A 33 3.06 9.62 1.13
N THR A 34 4.24 9.13 1.50
CA THR A 34 5.43 9.16 0.65
C THR A 34 5.20 8.46 -0.69
N MET A 35 4.58 7.28 -0.70
CA MET A 35 4.29 6.55 -1.93
C MET A 35 3.23 7.26 -2.79
N SER A 36 2.25 7.91 -2.17
CA SER A 36 1.26 8.72 -2.89
C SER A 36 1.91 9.88 -3.62
N GLU A 37 2.89 10.54 -3.01
CA GLU A 37 3.68 11.61 -3.63
C GLU A 37 4.56 11.08 -4.79
N VAL A 38 5.19 9.92 -4.61
CA VAL A 38 6.12 9.33 -5.60
C VAL A 38 5.41 8.75 -6.82
N LEU A 39 4.36 7.97 -6.59
CA LEU A 39 3.66 7.21 -7.62
C LEU A 39 2.57 8.06 -8.30
N GLY A 40 1.93 8.95 -7.54
CA GLY A 40 0.79 9.73 -7.97
C GLY A 40 -0.49 8.89 -8.15
N GLY A 41 -1.63 9.57 -8.17
CA GLY A 41 -2.93 8.91 -8.41
C GLY A 41 -3.36 7.96 -7.28
N ASN A 42 -4.18 6.97 -7.63
CA ASN A 42 -4.56 5.89 -6.71
C ASN A 42 -3.45 4.84 -6.67
N ILE A 43 -2.88 4.61 -5.49
CA ILE A 43 -1.77 3.68 -5.27
C ILE A 43 -2.23 2.31 -4.75
N PHE A 44 -3.52 2.13 -4.46
CA PHE A 44 -4.08 0.88 -3.96
C PHE A 44 -4.71 0.06 -5.08
N ASP A 45 -4.12 -1.09 -5.37
CA ASP A 45 -4.61 -2.07 -6.34
C ASP A 45 -4.28 -3.50 -5.86
N GLU A 46 -5.31 -4.21 -5.40
CA GLU A 46 -5.19 -5.57 -4.89
C GLU A 46 -4.85 -6.58 -6.00
N ASN A 47 -5.13 -6.26 -7.27
CA ASN A 47 -4.84 -7.15 -8.39
C ASN A 47 -3.35 -7.27 -8.68
N LEU A 48 -2.53 -6.35 -8.18
CA LEU A 48 -1.08 -6.39 -8.30
C LEU A 48 -0.45 -7.34 -7.28
N VAL A 49 -1.20 -7.77 -6.26
CA VAL A 49 -0.71 -8.71 -5.24
C VAL A 49 -0.52 -10.07 -5.90
N GLY A 50 0.73 -10.54 -5.91
CA GLY A 50 1.13 -11.80 -6.56
C GLY A 50 1.85 -11.62 -7.89
N GLU A 51 1.94 -10.40 -8.43
CA GLU A 51 2.92 -10.11 -9.47
C GLU A 51 4.35 -10.12 -8.91
N GLU A 52 5.27 -10.79 -9.60
CA GLU A 52 6.68 -10.81 -9.22
C GLU A 52 7.41 -9.57 -9.70
N VAL A 53 8.24 -8.99 -8.83
CA VAL A 53 9.18 -7.91 -9.11
C VAL A 53 10.51 -8.19 -8.42
N GLU A 54 11.57 -7.56 -8.90
CA GLU A 54 12.90 -7.76 -8.35
C GLU A 54 12.97 -7.31 -6.87
N ASP A 55 13.71 -8.05 -6.04
CA ASP A 55 13.87 -7.81 -4.59
C ASP A 55 14.25 -6.37 -4.24
N ILE A 56 14.97 -5.68 -5.13
CA ILE A 56 15.33 -4.28 -4.96
C ILE A 56 14.10 -3.37 -4.73
N TYR A 57 12.96 -3.65 -5.38
CA TYR A 57 11.75 -2.86 -5.21
C TYR A 57 11.12 -3.10 -3.84
N HIS A 58 11.11 -4.34 -3.35
CA HIS A 58 10.68 -4.65 -1.98
C HIS A 58 11.58 -3.96 -0.96
N TYR A 59 12.90 -4.04 -1.16
CA TYR A 59 13.87 -3.36 -0.31
C TYR A 59 13.66 -1.85 -0.26
N LEU A 60 13.36 -1.19 -1.40
CA LEU A 60 13.07 0.25 -1.44
C LEU A 60 11.83 0.61 -0.62
N ILE A 61 10.77 -0.21 -0.69
CA ILE A 61 9.55 0.00 0.12
C ILE A 61 9.86 -0.18 1.60
N GLU A 62 10.56 -1.25 1.98
CA GLU A 62 10.93 -1.49 3.38
C GLU A 62 11.82 -0.38 3.95
N LYS A 63 12.79 0.11 3.16
CA LYS A 63 13.64 1.22 3.59
C LYS A 63 12.89 2.53 3.70
N THR A 64 11.98 2.81 2.77
CA THR A 64 11.10 3.99 2.87
C THR A 64 10.19 3.90 4.09
N HIS A 65 9.73 2.69 4.44
CA HIS A 65 8.93 2.47 5.64
C HIS A 65 9.73 2.73 6.94
N GLN A 66 10.97 2.26 6.98
CA GLN A 66 11.88 2.43 8.13
C GLN A 66 12.41 3.87 8.25
N MET A 67 12.63 4.53 7.10
CA MET A 67 13.27 5.84 6.99
C MET A 67 12.54 6.67 5.91
N PRO A 68 11.43 7.33 6.24
CA PRO A 68 10.59 8.03 5.27
C PRO A 68 11.27 9.21 4.56
N ASP A 69 12.33 9.75 5.15
CA ASP A 69 13.10 10.90 4.62
C ASP A 69 14.36 10.46 3.84
N TRP A 70 14.54 9.16 3.61
CA TRP A 70 15.83 8.59 3.21
C TRP A 70 16.23 8.83 1.76
N VAL A 71 15.29 8.89 0.81
CA VAL A 71 15.61 9.11 -0.60
C VAL A 71 14.47 9.83 -1.33
N ASP A 72 14.82 10.90 -2.05
CA ASP A 72 13.95 11.46 -3.09
C ASP A 72 13.97 10.54 -4.34
N ILE A 73 13.25 9.41 -4.24
CA ILE A 73 13.19 8.41 -5.32
C ILE A 73 12.46 8.99 -6.55
N THR A 74 11.72 10.10 -6.38
CA THR A 74 10.90 10.71 -7.43
C THR A 74 11.72 11.14 -8.65
N ALA A 75 12.97 11.57 -8.44
CA ALA A 75 13.86 12.06 -9.49
C ALA A 75 14.30 10.98 -10.50
N TYR A 76 14.14 9.69 -10.18
CA TYR A 76 14.73 8.59 -10.96
C TYR A 76 13.71 7.60 -11.54
N LEU A 77 12.42 7.70 -11.19
CA LEU A 77 11.42 6.72 -11.60
C LEU A 77 10.74 7.08 -12.93
N LYS A 78 11.18 6.43 -14.01
CA LYS A 78 10.43 6.33 -15.27
C LYS A 78 9.20 5.42 -15.10
N TYR A 79 8.38 5.28 -16.15
CA TYR A 79 7.13 4.52 -16.12
C TYR A 79 7.26 3.07 -15.59
N GLU A 80 8.20 2.29 -16.12
CA GLU A 80 8.38 0.88 -15.71
C GLU A 80 8.84 0.76 -14.23
N PRO A 81 9.87 1.48 -13.76
CA PRO A 81 10.22 1.51 -12.34
C PRO A 81 9.06 1.90 -11.41
N LYS A 82 8.18 2.83 -11.81
CA LYS A 82 6.99 3.18 -11.01
C LYS A 82 6.02 2.02 -10.87
N ARG A 83 5.76 1.27 -11.94
CA ARG A 83 4.89 0.08 -11.90
C ARG A 83 5.45 -0.98 -10.96
N LYS A 84 6.76 -1.25 -11.03
CA LYS A 84 7.42 -2.23 -10.15
C LYS A 84 7.37 -1.82 -8.68
N LEU A 85 7.57 -0.53 -8.40
CA LEU A 85 7.42 0.02 -7.06
C LEU A 85 5.97 -0.06 -6.55
N LEU A 86 4.99 0.17 -7.42
CA LEU A 86 3.56 0.03 -7.11
C LEU A 86 3.21 -1.43 -6.74
N ILE A 87 3.74 -2.41 -7.47
CA ILE A 87 3.57 -3.83 -7.14
C ILE A 87 4.18 -4.14 -5.76
N ALA A 88 5.44 -3.76 -5.53
CA ALA A 88 6.09 -3.99 -4.24
C ALA A 88 5.35 -3.33 -3.06
N PHE A 89 4.85 -2.11 -3.25
CA PHE A 89 4.04 -1.39 -2.28
C PHE A 89 2.75 -2.15 -1.95
N ASN A 90 1.97 -2.54 -2.97
CA ASN A 90 0.71 -3.24 -2.75
C ASN A 90 0.92 -4.60 -2.08
N THR A 91 1.95 -5.36 -2.48
CA THR A 91 2.31 -6.62 -1.83
C THR A 91 2.57 -6.46 -0.33
N MET A 92 3.36 -5.44 0.07
CA MET A 92 3.58 -5.17 1.50
C MET A 92 2.31 -4.67 2.20
N PHE A 93 1.61 -3.71 1.59
CA PHE A 93 0.44 -3.06 2.19
C PHE A 93 -0.69 -4.07 2.47
N PHE A 94 -1.04 -4.91 1.49
CA PHE A 94 -2.10 -5.90 1.67
C PHE A 94 -1.73 -6.98 2.67
N LYS A 95 -0.44 -7.35 2.76
CA LYS A 95 0.07 -8.26 3.79
C LYS A 95 -0.12 -7.71 5.21
N LEU A 96 0.00 -6.39 5.41
CA LEU A 96 -0.18 -5.77 6.73
C LEU A 96 -1.63 -5.79 7.23
N ILE A 97 -2.60 -5.84 6.32
CA ILE A 97 -4.03 -5.77 6.64
C ILE A 97 -4.77 -7.10 6.47
N GLU A 98 -4.08 -8.14 5.96
CA GLU A 98 -4.67 -9.44 5.64
C GLU A 98 -5.34 -10.10 6.85
N ASP A 99 -4.70 -10.02 8.03
CA ASP A 99 -5.22 -10.65 9.25
C ASP A 99 -6.56 -10.07 9.69
N ASP A 100 -6.76 -8.75 9.55
CA ASP A 100 -8.01 -8.10 9.92
C ASP A 100 -9.13 -8.46 8.92
N ILE A 101 -8.81 -8.57 7.63
CA ILE A 101 -9.75 -9.06 6.61
C ILE A 101 -10.18 -10.52 6.90
N LYS A 102 -9.22 -11.41 7.23
CA LYS A 102 -9.49 -12.82 7.55
C LYS A 102 -10.36 -12.99 8.79
N ARG A 103 -10.10 -12.21 9.85
CA ARG A 103 -10.84 -12.26 11.12
C ARG A 103 -12.32 -11.91 10.98
N ASP A 104 -12.66 -10.96 10.11
CA ASP A 104 -14.05 -10.53 9.95
C ASP A 104 -14.80 -11.30 8.87
N THR A 105 -14.11 -11.88 7.90
CA THR A 105 -14.71 -12.81 6.92
C THR A 105 -15.07 -14.17 7.52
N THR A 106 -14.41 -14.60 8.60
CA THR A 106 -14.76 -15.85 9.31
C THR A 106 -15.90 -15.71 10.34
N LYS A 107 -16.38 -14.48 10.59
CA LYS A 107 -17.51 -14.20 11.49
C LYS A 107 -18.86 -14.09 10.77
N LEU A 108 -18.86 -14.18 9.43
CA LEU A 108 -20.02 -14.10 8.55
C LEU A 108 -20.43 -15.50 8.08
#